data_AF-A0A4W6CUG4-F1
#
_entry.id   AF-A0A4W6CUG4-F1
#
_cell.length_a   1.000
_cell.length_b   1.000
_cell.length_c   1.000
_cell.angle_alpha   90.00
_cell.angle_beta   90.00
_cell.angle_gamma   90.00
#
_symmetry.space_group_name_H-M   'P 1'
#
loop_
_entity.id
_entity.type
_entity.pdbx_description
1 polymer ?
#
loop_
_entity_poly.entity_id
_entity_poly.type
_entity_poly.pdbx_seq_one_letter_code
_entity_poly.pdbx_strand_id
1 'polypeptide(L)'
;MKLIESSPPTVLSQGPLFTPLPPLARGLVLTNIGWTALIQLLSEQYTPQAVRAAFMRGQWMERRKYFSKMYLPDFWIVLLGCLALCQAAPTIAPTVSPEDQDLAEGYLSQFYGDVGMANVSVRSISNDSFSQDLQAMQAFFGLEVTGVLNKETVEVMKAPRCGVSDISRYGHFPGRPKWGKRLITYRITQYTPDLSRSQVDATIAKAFQLYSDVIPLDFKQVTTGTADIMILFKGGYHGDFYPFDGAGGVLAHANSPGQGQGGDTHFDDDETWTLTQRGVNLLLVAAHEFGHALGLDHSRDRRALMYPTYQYVNTNGYKLPDDDRRGVQALYGSRTPAPTTQPKPKPPPVPEPEPEPEEPTEKPDPLPNPRDEQCSRALVFDAATSIRGDLYFFKNGYYWRKSTSFQGIHFTKVSTRWSGINYVDAAFEVPQNDVVYLFEGRQYWGIRAYAKTKISGYPKSLTSLGLPSSVSKVDAAVYVPTTGKTFIFVNNQYWSYDASRNQMDFGYPRYITQDFPGVGSKVDAAFENYGYLYFSSGPRQSEYYLPYKRVMRVLLNYGWLNCY
;
A
#
# COMPACT_ATOMS: atom_id res chain seq x y z
N MET A 1 -40.01 36.08 45.28
CA MET A 1 -41.47 36.36 45.14
C MET A 1 -41.93 35.80 43.79
N LYS A 2 -43.22 35.91 43.41
CA LYS A 2 -43.82 35.17 42.28
C LYS A 2 -43.33 35.61 40.88
N LEU A 3 -43.27 34.63 39.98
CA LEU A 3 -43.80 34.55 38.58
C LEU A 3 -43.81 35.79 37.66
N ILE A 4 -43.61 35.57 36.35
CA ILE A 4 -44.68 35.66 35.31
C ILE A 4 -44.19 35.12 33.95
N GLU A 5 -45.11 34.61 33.12
CA GLU A 5 -44.89 34.00 31.80
C GLU A 5 -44.97 35.02 30.64
N SER A 6 -44.62 34.61 29.41
CA SER A 6 -45.30 35.15 28.20
C SER A 6 -45.10 34.29 26.93
N SER A 7 -46.10 34.36 26.04
CA SER A 7 -46.26 33.76 24.69
C SER A 7 -47.44 34.48 24.01
N PRO A 8 -47.88 34.22 22.74
CA PRO A 8 -47.28 33.42 21.66
C PRO A 8 -46.66 34.35 20.58
N PRO A 9 -47.23 34.73 19.39
CA PRO A 9 -48.46 34.36 18.65
C PRO A 9 -48.19 33.54 17.35
N THR A 10 -49.22 33.33 16.52
CA THR A 10 -49.21 32.58 15.24
C THR A 10 -49.62 33.47 14.06
N VAL A 11 -49.15 33.19 12.83
CA VAL A 11 -49.76 33.72 11.58
C VAL A 11 -49.82 32.62 10.49
N LEU A 12 -50.92 32.61 9.72
CA LEU A 12 -51.16 31.77 8.53
C LEU A 12 -51.21 32.66 7.27
N SER A 13 -50.94 32.09 6.10
CA SER A 13 -51.53 32.58 4.83
C SER A 13 -51.75 31.44 3.84
N GLN A 14 -52.61 31.67 2.84
CA GLN A 14 -53.01 30.68 1.82
C GLN A 14 -52.52 31.09 0.43
N GLY A 15 -52.60 30.18 -0.55
CA GLY A 15 -52.28 30.45 -1.97
C GLY A 15 -53.41 31.16 -2.72
N PRO A 16 -53.36 31.17 -4.06
CA PRO A 16 -54.53 30.72 -4.81
C PRO A 16 -54.23 29.81 -6.02
N LEU A 17 -55.30 29.33 -6.66
CA LEU A 17 -55.36 28.35 -7.76
C LEU A 17 -55.10 28.99 -9.14
N PHE A 18 -54.83 28.16 -10.16
CA PHE A 18 -55.55 28.20 -11.47
C PHE A 18 -55.45 26.86 -12.23
N THR A 19 -56.37 26.62 -13.17
CA THR A 19 -56.56 25.39 -13.99
C THR A 19 -57.23 25.77 -15.34
N PRO A 20 -57.52 24.86 -16.30
CA PRO A 20 -56.69 23.82 -16.95
C PRO A 20 -56.79 23.86 -18.52
N LEU A 21 -56.42 22.76 -19.20
CA LEU A 21 -56.70 22.32 -20.61
C LEU A 21 -55.57 22.45 -21.69
N PRO A 22 -55.58 21.61 -22.77
CA PRO A 22 -54.37 21.13 -23.47
C PRO A 22 -54.52 21.22 -25.04
N PRO A 23 -54.02 20.31 -25.90
CA PRO A 23 -52.79 19.48 -25.92
C PRO A 23 -51.93 19.76 -27.18
N LEU A 24 -50.77 19.10 -27.36
CA LEU A 24 -50.18 18.83 -28.69
C LEU A 24 -49.20 17.63 -28.69
N ALA A 25 -48.86 17.13 -29.89
CA ALA A 25 -48.38 15.76 -30.10
C ALA A 25 -46.85 15.57 -30.09
N ARG A 26 -46.42 14.32 -29.83
CA ARG A 26 -45.07 13.82 -30.14
C ARG A 26 -45.10 12.92 -31.37
N GLY A 27 -44.09 13.04 -32.23
CA GLY A 27 -43.81 12.07 -33.28
C GLY A 27 -42.33 12.10 -33.64
N LEU A 28 -41.63 10.98 -33.45
CA LEU A 28 -40.31 10.73 -34.04
C LEU A 28 -40.16 9.22 -34.27
N VAL A 29 -39.62 8.83 -35.42
CA VAL A 29 -39.49 7.43 -35.83
C VAL A 29 -38.03 7.00 -35.69
N LEU A 30 -37.80 5.80 -35.14
CA LEU A 30 -36.51 5.11 -35.20
C LEU A 30 -36.71 3.73 -35.85
N THR A 31 -35.75 3.32 -36.67
CA THR A 31 -35.90 2.23 -37.65
C THR A 31 -35.25 0.91 -37.20
N ASN A 32 -35.74 -0.18 -37.79
CA ASN A 32 -35.67 -1.53 -37.22
C ASN A 32 -34.35 -2.30 -37.49
N ILE A 33 -33.20 -1.62 -37.39
CA ILE A 33 -31.89 -2.12 -37.86
C ILE A 33 -30.94 -2.52 -36.71
N GLY A 34 -31.15 -2.03 -35.48
CA GLY A 34 -30.19 -2.22 -34.38
C GLY A 34 -30.07 -3.64 -33.80
N TRP A 35 -31.08 -4.50 -33.97
CA TRP A 35 -31.16 -5.77 -33.22
C TRP A 35 -30.40 -6.95 -33.82
N THR A 36 -30.23 -7.02 -35.14
CA THR A 36 -29.54 -8.14 -35.80
C THR A 36 -28.02 -8.11 -35.58
N ALA A 37 -27.43 -6.91 -35.58
CA ALA A 37 -25.99 -6.73 -35.35
C ALA A 37 -25.56 -7.19 -33.94
N LEU A 38 -26.38 -6.93 -32.92
CA LEU A 38 -26.07 -7.27 -31.53
C LEU A 38 -26.03 -8.80 -31.30
N ILE A 39 -26.97 -9.55 -31.90
CA ILE A 39 -27.03 -11.01 -31.78
C ILE A 39 -25.81 -11.66 -32.47
N GLN A 40 -25.36 -11.12 -33.60
CA GLN A 40 -24.27 -11.70 -34.37
C GLN A 40 -22.90 -11.53 -33.69
N LEU A 41 -22.66 -10.37 -33.04
CA LEU A 41 -21.47 -10.13 -32.21
C LEU A 41 -21.37 -11.08 -30.99
N LEU A 42 -22.50 -11.41 -30.36
CA LEU A 42 -22.52 -12.26 -29.18
C LEU A 42 -22.21 -13.74 -29.49
N SER A 43 -22.50 -14.23 -30.70
CA SER A 43 -22.20 -15.63 -31.07
C SER A 43 -20.72 -15.91 -31.36
N GLU A 44 -19.94 -14.90 -31.76
CA GLU A 44 -18.53 -15.09 -32.15
C GLU A 44 -17.60 -15.28 -30.95
N GLN A 45 -17.97 -14.78 -29.76
CA GLN A 45 -17.13 -14.81 -28.56
C GLN A 45 -17.29 -16.07 -27.68
N TYR A 46 -18.43 -16.79 -27.75
CA TYR A 46 -18.82 -17.76 -26.71
C TYR A 46 -19.13 -19.20 -27.19
N THR A 47 -18.55 -19.66 -28.31
CA THR A 47 -18.75 -21.05 -28.79
C THR A 47 -17.43 -21.83 -28.99
N PRO A 48 -17.28 -23.05 -28.41
CA PRO A 48 -16.10 -23.89 -28.62
C PRO A 48 -15.90 -24.34 -30.07
N GLN A 49 -14.64 -24.62 -30.44
CA GLN A 49 -14.21 -24.86 -31.83
C GLN A 49 -14.95 -26.00 -32.56
N ALA A 50 -15.54 -26.97 -31.86
CA ALA A 50 -16.35 -28.04 -32.46
C ALA A 50 -17.56 -27.51 -33.24
N VAL A 51 -18.17 -26.39 -32.79
CA VAL A 51 -19.37 -25.81 -33.44
C VAL A 51 -19.01 -25.13 -34.77
N ARG A 52 -17.80 -24.55 -34.88
CA ARG A 52 -17.34 -23.88 -36.11
C ARG A 52 -17.23 -24.82 -37.31
N ALA A 53 -17.04 -26.13 -37.09
CA ALA A 53 -16.96 -27.13 -38.15
C ALA A 53 -18.30 -27.36 -38.88
N ALA A 54 -19.44 -27.19 -38.19
CA ALA A 54 -20.76 -27.41 -38.77
C ALA A 54 -21.19 -26.29 -39.73
N PHE A 55 -20.81 -25.04 -39.44
CA PHE A 55 -21.25 -23.87 -40.21
C PHE A 55 -20.56 -23.71 -41.58
N MET A 56 -19.43 -24.38 -41.79
CA MET A 56 -18.60 -24.24 -43.01
C MET A 56 -18.95 -25.25 -44.12
N ARG A 57 -20.06 -26.00 -44.03
CA ARG A 57 -20.51 -26.95 -45.06
C ARG A 57 -22.03 -26.88 -45.30
N GLY A 58 -22.50 -25.80 -45.92
CA GLY A 58 -23.87 -25.66 -46.42
C GLY A 58 -23.92 -24.72 -47.61
N GLN A 59 -24.40 -25.19 -48.77
CA GLN A 59 -24.34 -24.43 -50.02
C GLN A 59 -25.39 -23.31 -50.08
N TRP A 60 -25.02 -22.21 -50.74
CA TRP A 60 -25.99 -21.28 -51.30
C TRP A 60 -26.79 -21.98 -52.41
N MET A 61 -28.12 -22.08 -52.26
CA MET A 61 -29.11 -21.56 -53.22
C MET A 61 -30.55 -21.81 -52.74
N GLU A 62 -31.49 -21.04 -53.32
CA GLU A 62 -32.94 -21.20 -53.30
C GLU A 62 -33.66 -21.64 -51.99
N ARG A 63 -34.35 -20.68 -51.35
CA ARG A 63 -35.83 -20.61 -51.44
C ARG A 63 -36.38 -19.33 -50.79
N ARG A 64 -36.84 -18.39 -51.63
CA ARG A 64 -37.91 -17.45 -51.22
C ARG A 64 -39.20 -18.27 -51.03
N LYS A 65 -40.09 -17.85 -50.12
CA LYS A 65 -41.42 -18.43 -49.80
C LYS A 65 -41.49 -19.60 -48.79
N TYR A 66 -40.94 -19.47 -47.57
CA TYR A 66 -41.42 -20.24 -46.40
C TYR A 66 -41.46 -19.41 -45.10
N PHE A 67 -42.06 -18.21 -45.16
CA PHE A 67 -42.49 -17.45 -43.98
C PHE A 67 -43.97 -17.05 -44.11
N SER A 68 -44.83 -18.07 -44.06
CA SER A 68 -46.27 -17.94 -43.84
C SER A 68 -46.73 -19.23 -43.16
N LYS A 69 -47.42 -19.11 -42.02
CA LYS A 69 -47.80 -20.21 -41.11
C LYS A 69 -46.61 -20.96 -40.48
N MET A 70 -45.98 -20.35 -39.49
CA MET A 70 -45.61 -21.08 -38.27
C MET A 70 -46.71 -20.77 -37.24
N TYR A 71 -47.25 -21.78 -36.56
CA TYR A 71 -48.43 -21.60 -35.71
C TYR A 71 -47.99 -21.17 -34.30
N LEU A 72 -48.81 -20.37 -33.59
CA LEU A 72 -48.49 -19.90 -32.23
C LEU A 72 -48.01 -21.00 -31.26
N PRO A 73 -48.61 -22.21 -31.19
CA PRO A 73 -48.09 -23.29 -30.33
C PRO A 73 -46.62 -23.63 -30.55
N ASP A 74 -46.10 -23.58 -31.78
CA ASP A 74 -44.71 -23.95 -32.09
C ASP A 74 -43.71 -23.01 -31.39
N PHE A 75 -44.04 -21.72 -31.36
CA PHE A 75 -43.25 -20.70 -30.66
C PHE A 75 -43.27 -20.91 -29.13
N TRP A 76 -44.43 -21.29 -28.57
CA TRP A 76 -44.55 -21.60 -27.14
C TRP A 76 -43.82 -22.89 -26.75
N ILE A 77 -43.81 -23.91 -27.61
CA ILE A 77 -43.05 -25.15 -27.37
C ILE A 77 -41.55 -24.89 -27.36
N VAL A 78 -41.04 -24.08 -28.30
CA VAL A 78 -39.62 -23.67 -28.29
C VAL A 78 -39.31 -22.81 -27.07
N LEU A 79 -40.17 -21.84 -26.71
CA LEU A 79 -39.96 -20.98 -25.55
C LEU A 79 -39.98 -21.77 -24.22
N LEU A 80 -40.90 -22.72 -24.07
CA LEU A 80 -40.97 -23.62 -22.90
C LEU A 80 -39.78 -24.59 -22.86
N GLY A 81 -39.32 -25.09 -24.02
CA GLY A 81 -38.10 -25.89 -24.12
C GLY A 81 -36.85 -25.12 -23.69
N CYS A 82 -36.72 -23.86 -24.13
CA CYS A 82 -35.66 -22.96 -23.67
C CYS A 82 -35.77 -22.66 -22.17
N LEU A 83 -36.97 -22.40 -21.64
CA LEU A 83 -37.18 -22.18 -20.20
C LEU A 83 -36.85 -23.42 -19.36
N ALA A 84 -37.16 -24.63 -19.84
CA ALA A 84 -36.78 -25.89 -19.20
C ALA A 84 -35.26 -26.13 -19.23
N LEU A 85 -34.59 -25.79 -20.34
CA LEU A 85 -33.12 -25.86 -20.43
C LEU A 85 -32.43 -24.80 -19.55
N CYS A 86 -33.04 -23.62 -19.37
CA CYS A 86 -32.57 -22.60 -18.41
C CYS A 86 -32.76 -23.00 -16.93
N GLN A 87 -33.48 -24.08 -16.62
CA GLN A 87 -33.56 -24.64 -15.26
C GLN A 87 -32.42 -25.64 -14.96
N ALA A 88 -31.60 -26.01 -15.95
CA ALA A 88 -30.57 -27.04 -15.84
C ALA A 88 -29.20 -26.53 -15.36
N ALA A 89 -29.17 -25.51 -14.49
CA ALA A 89 -27.95 -25.00 -13.87
C ALA A 89 -28.22 -24.48 -12.43
N PRO A 90 -28.13 -25.34 -11.40
CA PRO A 90 -28.27 -24.92 -10.02
C PRO A 90 -26.95 -24.30 -9.50
N THR A 91 -26.61 -23.10 -9.98
CA THR A 91 -25.67 -22.21 -9.25
C THR A 91 -26.37 -21.68 -8.01
N ILE A 92 -26.57 -22.55 -7.03
CA ILE A 92 -26.77 -22.17 -5.64
C ILE A 92 -25.49 -21.44 -5.25
N ALA A 93 -25.55 -20.11 -5.16
CA ALA A 93 -24.45 -19.34 -4.58
C ALA A 93 -24.12 -19.94 -3.20
N PRO A 94 -22.85 -20.27 -2.91
CA PRO A 94 -22.51 -20.95 -1.67
C PRO A 94 -22.93 -20.07 -0.49
N THR A 95 -23.97 -20.49 0.23
CA THR A 95 -24.43 -19.81 1.45
C THR A 95 -23.42 -20.07 2.55
N VAL A 96 -22.35 -19.28 2.56
CA VAL A 96 -21.48 -19.07 3.71
C VAL A 96 -22.31 -18.53 4.87
N SER A 97 -21.92 -18.86 6.11
CA SER A 97 -22.66 -18.40 7.28
C SER A 97 -22.30 -16.95 7.63
N PRO A 98 -23.08 -16.26 8.48
CA PRO A 98 -22.70 -14.95 9.00
C PRO A 98 -21.35 -14.97 9.72
N GLU A 99 -21.03 -16.05 10.45
CA GLU A 99 -19.74 -16.19 11.13
C GLU A 99 -18.58 -16.34 10.14
N ASP A 100 -18.78 -17.04 9.01
CA ASP A 100 -17.78 -17.12 7.94
C ASP A 100 -17.57 -15.77 7.23
N GLN A 101 -18.62 -14.94 7.12
CA GLN A 101 -18.55 -13.59 6.56
C GLN A 101 -17.80 -12.62 7.51
N ASP A 102 -18.14 -12.63 8.80
CA ASP A 102 -17.44 -11.82 9.82
C ASP A 102 -15.95 -12.20 9.90
N LEU A 103 -15.63 -13.51 9.82
CA LEU A 103 -14.26 -14.00 9.73
C LEU A 103 -13.54 -13.46 8.48
N ALA A 104 -14.19 -13.48 7.32
CA ALA A 104 -13.59 -12.98 6.08
C ALA A 104 -13.34 -11.46 6.13
N GLU A 105 -14.26 -10.68 6.69
CA GLU A 105 -14.06 -9.23 6.88
C GLU A 105 -12.91 -8.95 7.86
N GLY A 106 -12.79 -9.71 8.96
CA GLY A 106 -11.64 -9.63 9.87
C GLY A 106 -10.31 -9.98 9.20
N TYR A 107 -10.24 -11.14 8.54
CA TYR A 107 -9.05 -11.63 7.83
C TYR A 107 -8.59 -10.65 6.75
N LEU A 108 -9.52 -10.15 5.92
CA LEU A 108 -9.18 -9.17 4.89
C LEU A 108 -8.73 -7.86 5.55
N SER A 109 -9.43 -7.33 6.54
CA SER A 109 -9.02 -6.10 7.27
C SER A 109 -7.58 -6.20 7.83
N GLN A 110 -7.19 -7.37 8.35
CA GLN A 110 -5.88 -7.60 8.95
C GLN A 110 -4.76 -7.85 7.92
N PHE A 111 -4.98 -8.73 6.93
CA PHE A 111 -3.93 -9.20 6.03
C PHE A 111 -3.95 -8.56 4.63
N TYR A 112 -5.08 -7.97 4.23
CA TYR A 112 -5.31 -7.34 2.91
C TYR A 112 -5.80 -5.89 3.02
N GLY A 113 -6.09 -5.41 4.23
CA GLY A 113 -6.59 -4.08 4.49
C GLY A 113 -5.50 -3.01 4.43
N ASP A 114 -5.95 -1.76 4.33
CA ASP A 114 -5.10 -0.58 4.27
C ASP A 114 -4.44 -0.34 5.65
N VAL A 115 -3.28 -0.99 5.86
CA VAL A 115 -2.63 -1.30 7.17
C VAL A 115 -2.74 -0.16 8.19
N GLY A 116 -3.55 -0.35 9.24
CA GLY A 116 -3.77 0.64 10.30
C GLY A 116 -5.10 0.52 11.04
N MET A 117 -6.05 -0.28 10.53
CA MET A 117 -7.41 -0.44 11.07
C MET A 117 -7.55 -1.47 12.22
N ALA A 118 -6.44 -1.88 12.85
CA ALA A 118 -6.40 -2.89 13.92
C ALA A 118 -7.06 -2.48 15.27
N ASN A 119 -7.95 -1.47 15.27
CA ASN A 119 -8.72 -1.05 16.45
C ASN A 119 -9.91 -0.12 16.12
N VAL A 120 -10.93 -0.60 15.39
CA VAL A 120 -12.35 -0.16 15.57
C VAL A 120 -13.28 -1.35 15.28
N SER A 121 -14.25 -1.56 16.16
CA SER A 121 -15.35 -2.53 16.01
C SER A 121 -16.09 -2.42 14.66
N VAL A 122 -16.19 -3.54 13.94
CA VAL A 122 -17.08 -3.83 12.79
C VAL A 122 -17.65 -2.57 12.11
N ARG A 123 -16.85 -1.96 11.23
CA ARG A 123 -17.34 -0.94 10.29
C ARG A 123 -17.30 -1.50 8.88
N SER A 124 -18.48 -1.89 8.41
CA SER A 124 -18.83 -2.26 7.03
C SER A 124 -17.73 -1.89 6.03
N ILE A 125 -16.99 -2.91 5.60
CA ILE A 125 -16.26 -2.85 4.33
C ILE A 125 -17.33 -2.58 3.24
N SER A 126 -17.02 -1.78 2.22
CA SER A 126 -17.96 -1.65 1.10
C SER A 126 -17.87 -2.91 0.23
N ASN A 127 -18.98 -3.38 -0.35
CA ASN A 127 -18.97 -4.60 -1.16
C ASN A 127 -17.92 -4.55 -2.28
N ASP A 128 -17.68 -3.37 -2.84
CA ASP A 128 -16.69 -3.13 -3.89
C ASP A 128 -15.25 -3.32 -3.38
N SER A 129 -14.90 -2.86 -2.17
CA SER A 129 -13.57 -3.10 -1.59
C SER A 129 -13.43 -4.53 -1.07
N PHE A 130 -14.44 -5.10 -0.41
CA PHE A 130 -14.43 -6.50 0.04
C PHE A 130 -14.14 -7.46 -1.11
N SER A 131 -14.82 -7.28 -2.26
CA SER A 131 -14.59 -8.14 -3.43
C SER A 131 -13.18 -7.96 -4.04
N GLN A 132 -12.62 -6.75 -4.00
CA GLN A 132 -11.24 -6.48 -4.48
C GLN A 132 -10.18 -7.11 -3.57
N ASP A 133 -10.31 -6.93 -2.26
CA ASP A 133 -9.38 -7.51 -1.27
C ASP A 133 -9.46 -9.04 -1.30
N LEU A 134 -10.66 -9.60 -1.47
CA LEU A 134 -10.89 -11.03 -1.64
C LEU A 134 -10.32 -11.58 -2.96
N GLN A 135 -10.38 -10.83 -4.06
CA GLN A 135 -9.70 -11.19 -5.31
C GLN A 135 -8.18 -11.19 -5.14
N ALA A 136 -7.61 -10.23 -4.42
CA ALA A 136 -6.18 -10.17 -4.12
C ALA A 136 -5.75 -11.37 -3.25
N MET A 137 -6.56 -11.75 -2.26
CA MET A 137 -6.35 -12.94 -1.43
C MET A 137 -6.43 -14.23 -2.24
N GLN A 138 -7.49 -14.43 -3.02
CA GLN A 138 -7.64 -15.59 -3.91
C GLN A 138 -6.44 -15.71 -4.89
N ALA A 139 -5.99 -14.58 -5.46
CA ALA A 139 -4.84 -14.52 -6.36
C ALA A 139 -3.47 -14.70 -5.65
N PHE A 140 -3.39 -14.46 -4.34
CA PHE A 140 -2.20 -14.76 -3.54
C PHE A 140 -2.11 -16.26 -3.26
N PHE A 141 -3.19 -16.85 -2.74
CA PHE A 141 -3.26 -18.24 -2.30
C PHE A 141 -3.41 -19.25 -3.46
N GLY A 142 -3.60 -18.78 -4.70
CA GLY A 142 -3.73 -19.62 -5.90
C GLY A 142 -5.11 -20.26 -6.05
N LEU A 143 -6.15 -19.62 -5.52
CA LEU A 143 -7.56 -20.02 -5.62
C LEU A 143 -8.18 -19.47 -6.92
N GLU A 144 -9.41 -19.90 -7.24
CA GLU A 144 -10.18 -19.30 -8.33
C GLU A 144 -10.55 -17.84 -7.97
N VAL A 145 -10.02 -16.89 -8.73
CA VAL A 145 -10.20 -15.44 -8.51
C VAL A 145 -11.60 -15.03 -8.95
N THR A 146 -12.53 -15.04 -7.99
CA THR A 146 -13.96 -14.79 -8.20
C THR A 146 -14.44 -13.52 -7.50
N GLY A 147 -13.77 -13.10 -6.42
CA GLY A 147 -14.26 -12.01 -5.56
C GLY A 147 -15.55 -12.36 -4.81
N VAL A 148 -15.88 -13.65 -4.73
CA VAL A 148 -17.04 -14.21 -4.02
C VAL A 148 -16.52 -15.13 -2.92
N LEU A 149 -17.04 -14.96 -1.70
CA LEU A 149 -16.64 -15.81 -0.57
C LEU A 149 -17.20 -17.22 -0.79
N ASN A 150 -16.32 -18.22 -0.73
CA ASN A 150 -16.65 -19.62 -0.95
C ASN A 150 -15.95 -20.50 0.10
N LYS A 151 -16.38 -21.75 0.22
CA LYS A 151 -15.87 -22.67 1.26
C LYS A 151 -14.35 -22.87 1.20
N GLU A 152 -13.78 -23.01 0.01
CA GLU A 152 -12.33 -23.18 -0.15
C GLU A 152 -11.55 -21.95 0.35
N THR A 153 -12.06 -20.74 0.08
CA THR A 153 -11.47 -19.49 0.58
C THR A 153 -11.58 -19.40 2.10
N VAL A 154 -12.71 -19.80 2.68
CA VAL A 154 -12.92 -19.85 4.14
C VAL A 154 -12.01 -20.85 4.83
N GLU A 155 -11.80 -22.05 4.29
CA GLU A 155 -10.85 -23.02 4.87
C GLU A 155 -9.41 -22.51 4.87
N VAL A 156 -9.01 -21.71 3.87
CA VAL A 156 -7.71 -21.02 3.86
C VAL A 156 -7.66 -19.87 4.87
N MET A 157 -8.76 -19.16 5.10
CA MET A 157 -8.85 -18.11 6.13
C MET A 157 -8.82 -18.66 7.57
N LYS A 158 -9.24 -19.92 7.77
CA LYS A 158 -9.22 -20.63 9.06
C LYS A 158 -7.89 -21.35 9.36
N ALA A 159 -6.92 -21.31 8.44
CA ALA A 159 -5.62 -21.94 8.66
C ALA A 159 -4.70 -21.06 9.52
N PRO A 160 -4.07 -21.60 10.59
CA PRO A 160 -3.14 -20.83 11.43
C PRO A 160 -2.01 -20.23 10.60
N ARG A 161 -1.59 -18.99 10.89
CA ARG A 161 -0.69 -18.23 10.01
C ARG A 161 0.23 -17.23 10.72
N CYS A 162 1.20 -16.69 9.98
CA CYS A 162 1.94 -15.49 10.36
C CYS A 162 1.01 -14.25 10.41
N GLY A 163 1.23 -13.38 11.40
CA GLY A 163 0.43 -12.20 11.71
C GLY A 163 0.58 -11.02 10.75
N VAL A 164 1.53 -11.08 9.81
CA VAL A 164 1.80 -9.96 8.91
C VAL A 164 1.00 -10.06 7.60
N SER A 165 0.70 -8.89 7.01
CA SER A 165 -0.07 -8.76 5.76
C SER A 165 0.65 -9.29 4.53
N ASP A 166 -0.10 -9.99 3.66
CA ASP A 166 0.37 -10.63 2.44
C ASP A 166 0.59 -9.65 1.27
N ILE A 167 -0.06 -8.48 1.30
CA ILE A 167 0.08 -7.42 0.30
C ILE A 167 0.97 -6.27 0.78
N SER A 168 1.09 -6.08 2.10
CA SER A 168 2.02 -5.10 2.65
C SER A 168 3.45 -5.61 2.45
N ARG A 169 4.20 -4.94 1.57
CA ARG A 169 5.63 -5.20 1.38
C ARG A 169 6.43 -4.59 2.53
N TYR A 170 6.27 -5.17 3.72
CA TYR A 170 6.94 -4.83 4.99
C TYR A 170 7.22 -3.34 5.12
N GLY A 171 6.14 -2.57 5.29
CA GLY A 171 6.09 -1.11 5.19
C GLY A 171 6.81 -0.37 6.31
N HIS A 172 8.12 -0.55 6.42
CA HIS A 172 9.00 0.14 7.37
C HIS A 172 10.35 0.57 6.75
N PHE A 173 10.85 -0.01 5.65
CA PHE A 173 12.05 0.48 4.95
C PHE A 173 11.93 0.35 3.41
N PRO A 174 12.58 1.20 2.59
CA PRO A 174 12.36 1.25 1.16
C PRO A 174 13.31 0.33 0.39
N GLY A 175 12.72 -0.66 -0.28
CA GLY A 175 13.45 -1.61 -1.12
C GLY A 175 14.20 -2.66 -0.30
N ARG A 176 13.72 -3.91 -0.35
CA ARG A 176 14.43 -5.11 0.14
C ARG A 176 15.11 -4.86 1.51
N PRO A 177 14.32 -4.58 2.56
CA PRO A 177 14.84 -4.23 3.89
C PRO A 177 15.92 -5.24 4.29
N LYS A 178 17.10 -4.76 4.70
CA LYS A 178 18.20 -5.67 5.02
C LYS A 178 19.19 -5.07 6.00
N TRP A 179 19.82 -5.94 6.78
CA TRP A 179 20.87 -5.54 7.69
C TRP A 179 22.12 -5.05 6.95
N GLY A 180 22.57 -3.83 7.27
CA GLY A 180 23.80 -3.24 6.73
C GLY A 180 25.09 -3.79 7.34
N LYS A 181 25.04 -4.90 8.09
CA LYS A 181 26.15 -5.48 8.83
C LYS A 181 26.06 -7.02 8.83
N ARG A 182 27.19 -7.69 9.08
CA ARG A 182 27.29 -9.17 8.99
C ARG A 182 26.98 -9.90 10.29
N LEU A 183 27.38 -9.35 11.44
CA LEU A 183 27.06 -9.92 12.75
C LEU A 183 25.75 -9.31 13.26
N ILE A 184 24.71 -10.13 13.36
CA ILE A 184 23.40 -9.78 13.93
C ILE A 184 23.33 -10.33 15.35
N THR A 185 22.91 -9.51 16.31
CA THR A 185 22.68 -9.93 17.69
C THR A 185 21.20 -10.17 17.93
N TYR A 186 20.87 -11.21 18.68
CA TYR A 186 19.50 -11.48 19.12
C TYR A 186 19.40 -11.67 20.63
N ARG A 187 18.24 -11.38 21.22
CA ARG A 187 18.01 -11.55 22.66
C ARG A 187 16.58 -12.00 22.96
N ILE A 188 16.46 -13.20 23.52
CA ILE A 188 15.20 -13.71 24.07
C ILE A 188 14.96 -13.04 25.43
N THR A 189 13.87 -12.29 25.52
CA THR A 189 13.50 -11.45 26.68
C THR A 189 12.48 -12.12 27.59
N GLN A 190 11.52 -12.83 27.00
CA GLN A 190 10.50 -13.66 27.64
C GLN A 190 10.51 -15.03 26.94
N TYR A 191 10.16 -16.09 27.65
CA TYR A 191 10.23 -17.48 27.18
C TYR A 191 8.89 -18.16 27.48
N THR A 192 8.37 -18.92 26.52
CA THR A 192 7.20 -19.78 26.72
C THR A 192 7.38 -20.77 27.88
N PRO A 193 6.33 -21.12 28.64
CA PRO A 193 6.40 -22.16 29.68
C PRO A 193 6.43 -23.59 29.11
N ASP A 194 5.99 -23.81 27.87
CA ASP A 194 5.82 -25.15 27.28
C ASP A 194 7.14 -25.90 27.02
N LEU A 195 8.23 -25.15 26.82
CA LEU A 195 9.55 -25.66 26.51
C LEU A 195 10.57 -25.17 27.53
N SER A 196 11.47 -26.04 27.96
CA SER A 196 12.58 -25.59 28.81
C SER A 196 13.43 -24.56 28.05
N ARG A 197 14.01 -23.58 28.77
CA ARG A 197 14.76 -22.48 28.14
C ARG A 197 15.86 -22.97 27.19
N SER A 198 16.56 -24.06 27.53
CA SER A 198 17.57 -24.67 26.67
C SER A 198 17.01 -25.26 25.37
N GLN A 199 15.76 -25.73 25.36
CA GLN A 199 15.06 -26.14 24.13
C GLN A 199 14.71 -24.91 23.28
N VAL A 200 14.23 -23.82 23.90
CA VAL A 200 13.95 -22.56 23.20
C VAL A 200 15.25 -21.98 22.61
N ASP A 201 16.29 -21.81 23.43
CA ASP A 201 17.61 -21.33 23.03
C ASP A 201 18.18 -22.13 21.84
N ALA A 202 18.15 -23.47 21.93
CA ALA A 202 18.64 -24.35 20.86
C ALA A 202 17.78 -24.25 19.59
N THR A 203 16.47 -24.07 19.72
CA THR A 203 15.54 -23.98 18.58
C THR A 203 15.67 -22.64 17.86
N ILE A 204 15.74 -21.54 18.61
CA ILE A 204 15.99 -20.18 18.09
C ILE A 204 17.37 -20.11 17.41
N ALA A 205 18.42 -20.66 18.05
CA ALA A 205 19.73 -20.77 17.42
C ALA A 205 19.70 -21.62 16.14
N LYS A 206 18.89 -22.69 16.11
CA LYS A 206 18.74 -23.54 14.91
C LYS A 206 17.96 -22.86 13.80
N ALA A 207 16.94 -22.07 14.11
CA ALA A 207 16.22 -21.23 13.14
C ALA A 207 17.14 -20.22 12.47
N PHE A 208 17.96 -19.49 13.26
CA PHE A 208 19.00 -18.62 12.71
C PHE A 208 20.07 -19.37 11.91
N GLN A 209 20.42 -20.60 12.32
CA GLN A 209 21.38 -21.43 11.56
C GLN A 209 20.90 -21.72 10.13
N LEU A 210 19.60 -22.00 9.93
CA LEU A 210 19.04 -22.29 8.60
C LEU A 210 19.36 -21.18 7.59
N TYR A 211 19.37 -19.93 8.04
CA TYR A 211 19.80 -18.78 7.23
C TYR A 211 21.32 -18.66 7.14
N SER A 212 22.06 -18.70 8.26
CA SER A 212 23.52 -18.52 8.22
C SER A 212 24.24 -19.62 7.43
N ASP A 213 23.70 -20.85 7.36
CA ASP A 213 24.22 -21.93 6.51
C ASP A 213 24.28 -21.53 5.02
N VAL A 214 23.48 -20.54 4.57
CA VAL A 214 23.38 -20.13 3.15
C VAL A 214 23.71 -18.67 2.84
N ILE A 215 23.80 -17.76 3.83
CA ILE A 215 24.13 -16.32 3.64
C ILE A 215 25.35 -15.85 4.46
N PRO A 216 26.06 -14.78 4.06
CA PRO A 216 27.24 -14.26 4.76
C PRO A 216 26.93 -13.42 6.02
N LEU A 217 25.84 -13.73 6.72
CA LEU A 217 25.49 -13.21 8.05
C LEU A 217 25.77 -14.26 9.14
N ASP A 218 26.20 -13.82 10.32
CA ASP A 218 26.36 -14.63 11.52
C ASP A 218 25.47 -14.09 12.64
N PHE A 219 24.89 -14.99 13.44
CA PHE A 219 23.95 -14.65 14.51
C PHE A 219 24.55 -14.95 15.89
N LYS A 220 24.35 -14.04 16.85
CA LYS A 220 24.88 -14.20 18.21
C LYS A 220 23.85 -13.79 19.26
N GLN A 221 23.55 -14.72 20.17
CA GLN A 221 22.74 -14.43 21.35
C GLN A 221 23.47 -13.48 22.30
N VAL A 222 22.75 -12.49 22.83
CA VAL A 222 23.22 -11.63 23.93
C VAL A 222 22.20 -11.70 25.08
N THR A 223 22.70 -11.75 26.31
CA THR A 223 21.85 -11.96 27.51
C THR A 223 21.39 -10.65 28.15
N THR A 224 22.11 -9.55 27.91
CA THR A 224 21.88 -8.21 28.47
C THR A 224 21.88 -7.13 27.38
N GLY A 225 21.33 -5.95 27.70
CA GLY A 225 21.23 -4.83 26.76
C GLY A 225 20.14 -5.02 25.69
N THR A 226 20.21 -4.18 24.66
CA THR A 226 19.38 -4.26 23.45
C THR A 226 20.15 -4.99 22.36
N ALA A 227 19.46 -5.88 21.63
CA ALA A 227 19.99 -6.61 20.48
C ALA A 227 19.45 -6.00 19.17
N ASP A 228 19.81 -6.57 18.02
CA ASP A 228 19.21 -6.19 16.73
C ASP A 228 17.86 -6.88 16.48
N ILE A 229 17.66 -8.04 17.12
CA ILE A 229 16.42 -8.81 17.10
C ILE A 229 16.04 -9.13 18.54
N MET A 230 15.08 -8.41 19.11
CA MET A 230 14.50 -8.76 20.41
C MET A 230 13.40 -9.79 20.19
N ILE A 231 13.44 -10.87 20.98
CA ILE A 231 12.48 -11.98 20.91
C ILE A 231 11.65 -11.99 22.19
N LEU A 232 10.34 -12.16 22.06
CA LEU A 232 9.43 -12.38 23.17
C LEU A 232 8.36 -13.43 22.81
N PHE A 233 7.94 -14.18 23.82
CA PHE A 233 6.75 -15.01 23.82
C PHE A 233 5.76 -14.33 24.75
N LYS A 234 4.59 -13.90 24.25
CA LYS A 234 3.51 -13.33 25.06
C LYS A 234 2.21 -13.19 24.26
N GLY A 235 1.12 -13.80 24.74
CA GLY A 235 -0.20 -13.66 24.16
C GLY A 235 -0.91 -12.31 24.34
N GLY A 236 -1.96 -12.11 23.56
CA GLY A 236 -2.77 -10.89 23.50
C GLY A 236 -1.94 -9.62 23.21
N TYR A 237 -2.22 -8.54 23.95
CA TYR A 237 -1.50 -7.26 23.79
C TYR A 237 -0.11 -7.30 24.44
N HIS A 238 0.93 -7.39 23.61
CA HIS A 238 2.30 -7.61 24.06
C HIS A 238 3.25 -6.41 23.97
N GLY A 239 2.92 -5.34 23.25
CA GLY A 239 3.66 -4.07 23.33
C GLY A 239 3.80 -3.26 22.02
N ASP A 240 3.26 -3.75 20.92
CA ASP A 240 3.19 -3.06 19.62
C ASP A 240 1.72 -2.72 19.26
N PHE A 241 1.35 -2.78 17.98
CA PHE A 241 -0.01 -2.50 17.49
C PHE A 241 -0.73 -3.71 16.89
N TYR A 242 -0.17 -4.92 17.05
CA TYR A 242 -0.69 -6.17 16.53
C TYR A 242 -0.93 -7.15 17.69
N PRO A 243 -1.97 -6.96 18.53
CA PRO A 243 -2.29 -7.92 19.58
C PRO A 243 -2.62 -9.28 18.96
N PHE A 244 -2.17 -10.37 19.57
CA PHE A 244 -2.56 -11.72 19.15
C PHE A 244 -4.02 -12.02 19.50
N ASP A 245 -4.62 -12.91 18.72
CA ASP A 245 -6.01 -13.37 18.80
C ASP A 245 -6.18 -14.66 19.62
N GLY A 246 -5.08 -15.35 19.93
CA GLY A 246 -5.03 -16.57 20.72
C GLY A 246 -5.02 -17.86 19.88
N ALA A 247 -5.00 -18.99 20.58
CA ALA A 247 -4.73 -20.31 20.01
C ALA A 247 -5.51 -20.65 18.71
N GLY A 248 -4.76 -20.92 17.65
CA GLY A 248 -5.20 -21.34 16.32
C GLY A 248 -5.16 -20.25 15.25
N GLY A 249 -4.99 -18.98 15.63
CA GLY A 249 -5.03 -17.83 14.71
C GLY A 249 -3.65 -17.37 14.24
N VAL A 250 -3.18 -16.25 14.79
CA VAL A 250 -1.86 -15.67 14.55
C VAL A 250 -0.83 -16.31 15.47
N LEU A 251 0.06 -17.12 14.89
CA LEU A 251 1.09 -17.84 15.66
C LEU A 251 2.22 -16.92 16.15
N ALA A 252 2.59 -15.95 15.33
CA ALA A 252 3.73 -15.06 15.53
C ALA A 252 3.72 -13.91 14.51
N HIS A 253 4.57 -12.91 14.71
CA HIS A 253 4.98 -11.95 13.68
C HIS A 253 6.37 -11.36 13.95
N ALA A 254 7.03 -10.87 12.90
CA ALA A 254 8.30 -10.14 13.02
C ALA A 254 8.34 -8.83 12.21
N ASN A 255 9.04 -7.86 12.78
CA ASN A 255 9.34 -6.59 12.13
C ASN A 255 10.53 -6.74 11.16
N SER A 256 10.46 -6.07 10.02
CA SER A 256 11.56 -6.07 9.04
C SER A 256 12.84 -5.37 9.55
N PRO A 257 14.05 -5.74 9.05
CA PRO A 257 15.34 -5.19 9.45
C PRO A 257 15.37 -3.66 9.57
N GLY A 258 15.81 -3.13 10.71
CA GLY A 258 15.69 -1.69 10.93
C GLY A 258 16.50 -1.08 12.08
N GLN A 259 15.88 -0.07 12.70
CA GLN A 259 16.33 0.65 13.89
C GLN A 259 15.19 0.62 14.91
N GLY A 260 15.50 0.65 16.20
CA GLY A 260 14.48 0.49 17.24
C GLY A 260 13.95 -0.94 17.23
N GLN A 261 12.67 -1.11 16.92
CA GLN A 261 11.98 -2.42 16.92
C GLN A 261 12.11 -3.19 15.58
N GLY A 262 12.79 -2.64 14.57
CA GLY A 262 12.96 -3.29 13.28
C GLY A 262 13.88 -4.50 13.38
N GLY A 263 13.33 -5.71 13.24
CA GLY A 263 13.98 -7.00 13.53
C GLY A 263 13.28 -7.77 14.66
N ASP A 264 12.56 -7.09 15.56
CA ASP A 264 11.92 -7.73 16.72
C ASP A 264 10.88 -8.77 16.28
N THR A 265 10.84 -9.90 16.98
CA THR A 265 10.06 -11.09 16.64
C THR A 265 9.24 -11.53 17.85
N HIS A 266 7.92 -11.57 17.70
CA HIS A 266 6.98 -11.88 18.76
C HIS A 266 6.26 -13.20 18.45
N PHE A 267 6.15 -14.08 19.43
CA PHE A 267 5.42 -15.35 19.36
C PHE A 267 4.22 -15.27 20.31
N ASP A 268 3.05 -15.75 19.88
CA ASP A 268 1.90 -15.87 20.77
C ASP A 268 2.20 -16.92 21.84
N ASP A 269 1.95 -16.64 23.12
CA ASP A 269 2.17 -17.58 24.23
C ASP A 269 0.86 -18.21 24.74
N ASP A 270 -0.27 -17.88 24.09
CA ASP A 270 -1.53 -18.64 24.19
C ASP A 270 -1.50 -19.88 23.26
N GLU A 271 -0.49 -20.00 22.38
CA GLU A 271 -0.22 -21.17 21.52
C GLU A 271 0.53 -22.30 22.24
N THR A 272 0.26 -23.55 21.85
CA THR A 272 0.98 -24.72 22.40
C THR A 272 2.27 -25.01 21.62
N TRP A 273 3.40 -24.52 22.12
CA TRP A 273 4.71 -24.63 21.46
C TRP A 273 5.38 -25.99 21.67
N THR A 274 5.67 -26.70 20.59
CA THR A 274 6.41 -27.97 20.67
C THR A 274 7.53 -28.09 19.64
N LEU A 275 8.32 -29.16 19.78
CA LEU A 275 9.37 -29.55 18.82
C LEU A 275 8.90 -30.68 17.87
N THR A 276 7.60 -30.98 17.83
CA THR A 276 7.02 -32.12 17.12
C THR A 276 5.92 -31.70 16.13
N GLN A 277 5.20 -32.67 15.55
CA GLN A 277 4.00 -32.44 14.73
C GLN A 277 2.70 -32.26 15.52
N ARG A 278 2.76 -32.34 16.86
CA ARG A 278 1.61 -32.12 17.75
C ARG A 278 1.76 -30.73 18.37
N GLY A 279 0.79 -29.85 18.16
CA GLY A 279 0.94 -28.41 18.49
C GLY A 279 1.76 -27.66 17.45
N VAL A 280 2.13 -26.42 17.78
CA VAL A 280 2.82 -25.49 16.87
C VAL A 280 4.33 -25.73 16.95
N ASN A 281 4.97 -25.99 15.81
CA ASN A 281 6.39 -26.33 15.79
C ASN A 281 7.25 -25.07 15.82
N LEU A 282 7.90 -24.82 16.96
CA LEU A 282 8.67 -23.59 17.17
C LEU A 282 9.82 -23.41 16.15
N LEU A 283 10.45 -24.49 15.66
CA LEU A 283 11.51 -24.36 14.66
C LEU A 283 10.98 -23.81 13.33
N LEU A 284 9.78 -24.23 12.92
CA LEU A 284 9.20 -23.80 11.64
C LEU A 284 8.72 -22.35 11.72
N VAL A 285 8.00 -21.98 12.78
CA VAL A 285 7.51 -20.61 12.95
C VAL A 285 8.67 -19.64 13.20
N ALA A 286 9.62 -19.96 14.08
CA ALA A 286 10.78 -19.09 14.29
C ALA A 286 11.65 -18.93 13.04
N ALA A 287 11.77 -19.97 12.21
CA ALA A 287 12.47 -19.84 10.93
C ALA A 287 11.68 -18.94 9.96
N HIS A 288 10.36 -19.08 9.87
CA HIS A 288 9.52 -18.18 9.07
C HIS A 288 9.68 -16.72 9.51
N GLU A 289 9.48 -16.41 10.80
CA GLU A 289 9.60 -15.05 11.32
C GLU A 289 11.01 -14.48 11.18
N PHE A 290 12.07 -15.29 11.31
CA PHE A 290 13.42 -14.81 11.05
C PHE A 290 13.70 -14.56 9.56
N GLY A 291 12.91 -15.11 8.64
CA GLY A 291 12.87 -14.64 7.26
C GLY A 291 12.40 -13.19 7.16
N HIS A 292 11.35 -12.82 7.91
CA HIS A 292 10.84 -11.45 7.97
C HIS A 292 11.78 -10.50 8.71
N ALA A 293 12.36 -10.92 9.85
CA ALA A 293 13.44 -10.21 10.54
C ALA A 293 14.76 -10.13 9.75
N LEU A 294 14.85 -10.83 8.61
CA LEU A 294 15.91 -10.70 7.61
C LEU A 294 15.47 -9.98 6.33
N GLY A 295 14.18 -9.66 6.18
CA GLY A 295 13.63 -8.82 5.11
C GLY A 295 13.01 -9.55 3.90
N LEU A 296 12.57 -10.79 4.08
CA LEU A 296 11.72 -11.48 3.12
C LEU A 296 10.26 -10.98 3.24
N ASP A 297 9.58 -10.82 2.11
CA ASP A 297 8.12 -10.76 2.04
C ASP A 297 7.54 -12.21 2.10
N HIS A 298 6.24 -12.40 2.30
CA HIS A 298 5.61 -13.72 2.13
C HIS A 298 5.75 -14.25 0.68
N SER A 299 5.95 -15.56 0.51
CA SER A 299 5.95 -16.23 -0.80
C SER A 299 4.57 -16.79 -1.15
N ARG A 300 4.32 -16.95 -2.46
CA ARG A 300 3.13 -17.63 -3.01
C ARG A 300 3.37 -19.10 -3.35
N ASP A 301 4.61 -19.60 -3.25
CA ASP A 301 4.85 -21.04 -3.38
C ASP A 301 4.47 -21.74 -2.07
N ARG A 302 3.45 -22.61 -2.12
CA ARG A 302 3.00 -23.46 -0.99
C ARG A 302 4.08 -24.41 -0.45
N ARG A 303 5.28 -24.46 -1.06
CA ARG A 303 6.46 -25.21 -0.57
C ARG A 303 7.55 -24.33 0.05
N ALA A 304 7.42 -23.01 -0.01
CA ALA A 304 8.32 -22.09 0.66
C ALA A 304 8.10 -22.13 2.18
N LEU A 305 9.17 -21.89 2.95
CA LEU A 305 9.05 -21.61 4.37
C LEU A 305 8.26 -20.31 4.60
N MET A 306 8.47 -19.30 3.77
CA MET A 306 7.80 -17.99 3.82
C MET A 306 6.35 -18.00 3.32
N TYR A 307 5.70 -19.15 3.18
CA TYR A 307 4.28 -19.22 2.85
C TYR A 307 3.43 -18.89 4.09
N PRO A 308 2.37 -18.04 4.02
CA PRO A 308 1.80 -17.44 5.24
C PRO A 308 1.17 -18.42 6.23
N THR A 309 0.50 -19.46 5.74
CA THR A 309 -0.21 -20.45 6.58
C THR A 309 0.73 -21.55 7.03
N TYR A 310 0.75 -21.82 8.32
CA TYR A 310 1.55 -22.86 8.93
C TYR A 310 1.16 -24.25 8.43
N GLN A 311 2.15 -24.99 7.95
CA GLN A 311 2.06 -26.42 7.68
C GLN A 311 3.24 -27.13 8.34
N TYR A 312 2.97 -28.16 9.15
CA TYR A 312 4.05 -28.97 9.68
C TYR A 312 4.76 -29.74 8.56
N VAL A 313 6.08 -29.59 8.53
CA VAL A 313 7.01 -30.40 7.71
C VAL A 313 8.05 -31.06 8.61
N ASN A 314 8.58 -32.20 8.19
CA ASN A 314 9.52 -32.96 9.02
C ASN A 314 10.81 -32.15 9.26
N THR A 315 11.07 -31.80 10.52
CA THR A 315 12.21 -30.98 10.94
C THR A 315 13.54 -31.74 10.96
N ASN A 316 13.53 -33.07 10.90
CA ASN A 316 14.76 -33.87 10.91
C ASN A 316 15.59 -33.67 9.64
N GLY A 317 16.77 -33.05 9.77
CA GLY A 317 17.63 -32.70 8.64
C GLY A 317 17.11 -31.55 7.78
N TYR A 318 16.12 -30.78 8.28
CA TYR A 318 15.48 -29.68 7.55
C TYR A 318 16.47 -28.57 7.15
N LYS A 319 16.17 -27.93 6.01
CA LYS A 319 16.94 -26.87 5.37
C LYS A 319 15.97 -25.89 4.72
N LEU A 320 16.39 -24.64 4.51
CA LEU A 320 15.58 -23.67 3.75
C LEU A 320 15.24 -24.22 2.35
N PRO A 321 13.94 -24.24 1.98
CA PRO A 321 13.53 -24.56 0.63
C PRO A 321 14.14 -23.61 -0.42
N ASP A 322 13.98 -24.01 -1.68
CA ASP A 322 14.65 -23.37 -2.81
C ASP A 322 14.22 -21.92 -3.04
N ASP A 323 12.98 -21.55 -2.69
CA ASP A 323 12.49 -20.19 -2.85
C ASP A 323 13.04 -19.24 -1.78
N ASP A 324 12.95 -19.64 -0.52
CA ASP A 324 13.44 -18.88 0.64
C ASP A 324 14.94 -18.65 0.56
N ARG A 325 15.69 -19.69 0.16
CA ARG A 325 17.13 -19.62 -0.07
C ARG A 325 17.48 -18.62 -1.18
N ARG A 326 16.76 -18.62 -2.31
CA ARG A 326 16.94 -17.63 -3.38
C ARG A 326 16.59 -16.22 -2.90
N GLY A 327 15.48 -16.06 -2.19
CA GLY A 327 15.02 -14.79 -1.64
C GLY A 327 16.08 -14.15 -0.74
N VAL A 328 16.58 -14.89 0.24
CA VAL A 328 17.54 -14.35 1.21
C VAL A 328 18.94 -14.16 0.62
N GLN A 329 19.36 -15.01 -0.32
CA GLN A 329 20.59 -14.78 -1.10
C GLN A 329 20.46 -13.57 -2.05
N ALA A 330 19.25 -13.21 -2.51
CA ALA A 330 19.00 -11.98 -3.26
C ALA A 330 18.96 -10.70 -2.40
N LEU A 331 19.11 -10.83 -1.07
CA LEU A 331 19.34 -9.73 -0.12
C LEU A 331 20.83 -9.63 0.27
N TYR A 332 21.43 -10.75 0.69
CA TYR A 332 22.75 -10.79 1.36
C TYR A 332 23.88 -11.42 0.54
N GLY A 333 23.57 -12.02 -0.60
CA GLY A 333 24.49 -12.90 -1.33
C GLY A 333 24.58 -14.30 -0.71
N SER A 334 25.30 -15.20 -1.39
CA SER A 334 25.52 -16.57 -0.91
C SER A 334 26.73 -16.66 0.02
N ARG A 335 26.69 -17.54 1.02
CA ARG A 335 27.87 -17.90 1.83
C ARG A 335 28.84 -18.72 1.00
N THR A 336 29.82 -18.07 0.37
CA THR A 336 30.95 -18.77 -0.27
C THR A 336 31.79 -19.49 0.79
N PRO A 337 32.11 -20.79 0.62
CA PRO A 337 33.12 -21.43 1.46
C PRO A 337 34.46 -20.69 1.36
N ALA A 338 35.15 -20.52 2.48
CA ALA A 338 36.52 -19.97 2.47
C ALA A 338 37.42 -20.90 1.63
N PRO A 339 38.18 -20.40 0.63
CA PRO A 339 38.96 -21.27 -0.25
C PRO A 339 40.03 -22.05 0.52
N THR A 340 39.86 -23.37 0.63
CA THR A 340 40.89 -24.29 1.10
C THR A 340 41.99 -24.38 0.05
N THR A 341 43.07 -23.61 0.26
CA THR A 341 44.41 -23.81 -0.32
C THR A 341 44.47 -24.10 -1.83
N GLN A 342 44.56 -23.05 -2.65
CA GLN A 342 45.16 -23.16 -3.99
C GLN A 342 46.63 -22.71 -4.00
N PRO A 343 47.45 -23.12 -5.00
CA PRO A 343 48.90 -22.99 -4.93
C PRO A 343 49.43 -21.56 -5.05
N LYS A 344 50.64 -21.39 -4.51
CA LYS A 344 51.43 -20.14 -4.44
C LYS A 344 51.67 -19.52 -5.83
N PRO A 345 51.31 -18.23 -6.05
CA PRO A 345 51.67 -17.52 -7.29
C PRO A 345 53.18 -17.41 -7.50
N LYS A 346 53.59 -17.37 -8.78
CA LYS A 346 54.97 -17.12 -9.23
C LYS A 346 55.25 -15.59 -9.22
N PRO A 347 56.51 -15.12 -9.04
CA PRO A 347 56.79 -13.68 -8.96
C PRO A 347 56.37 -12.90 -10.22
N PRO A 348 55.94 -11.63 -10.09
CA PRO A 348 55.55 -10.79 -11.22
C PRO A 348 56.78 -10.27 -12.01
N PRO A 349 56.62 -9.98 -13.31
CA PRO A 349 57.57 -9.18 -14.07
C PRO A 349 57.47 -7.68 -13.73
N VAL A 350 58.41 -6.90 -14.29
CA VAL A 350 58.60 -5.45 -14.08
C VAL A 350 57.39 -4.64 -14.61
N PRO A 351 56.99 -3.53 -13.95
CA PRO A 351 55.88 -2.69 -14.39
C PRO A 351 56.19 -1.87 -15.66
N GLU A 352 55.14 -1.62 -16.44
CA GLU A 352 55.08 -0.68 -17.57
C GLU A 352 54.41 0.63 -17.10
N PRO A 353 54.66 1.81 -17.72
CA PRO A 353 54.24 3.09 -17.14
C PRO A 353 52.72 3.29 -17.01
N GLU A 354 52.34 3.92 -15.89
CA GLU A 354 50.97 4.32 -15.57
C GLU A 354 50.57 5.57 -16.39
N PRO A 355 49.37 5.60 -17.02
CA PRO A 355 48.88 6.80 -17.69
C PRO A 355 48.44 7.88 -16.70
N GLU A 356 48.55 9.15 -17.07
CA GLU A 356 48.11 10.27 -16.22
C GLU A 356 46.59 10.26 -15.96
N PRO A 357 46.14 10.79 -14.80
CA PRO A 357 44.72 10.83 -14.47
C PRO A 357 43.99 11.90 -15.30
N GLU A 358 43.06 11.48 -16.16
CA GLU A 358 42.12 12.40 -16.83
C GLU A 358 41.18 13.06 -15.80
N GLU A 359 40.93 14.36 -15.95
CA GLU A 359 39.95 15.07 -15.13
C GLU A 359 38.53 14.54 -15.42
N PRO A 360 37.64 14.42 -14.39
CA PRO A 360 36.29 13.90 -14.57
C PRO A 360 35.38 14.91 -15.29
N THR A 361 35.48 14.99 -16.62
CA THR A 361 34.57 15.78 -17.47
C THR A 361 33.26 15.05 -17.79
N GLU A 362 32.71 14.31 -16.83
CA GLU A 362 31.32 13.85 -16.93
C GLU A 362 30.38 15.05 -16.75
N LYS A 363 29.70 15.41 -17.84
CA LYS A 363 28.49 16.22 -17.76
C LYS A 363 27.46 15.43 -16.95
N PRO A 364 26.66 16.07 -16.07
CA PRO A 364 25.60 15.37 -15.36
C PRO A 364 24.70 14.62 -16.34
N ASP A 365 24.46 13.34 -16.06
CA ASP A 365 23.49 12.55 -16.83
C ASP A 365 22.14 13.30 -16.91
N PRO A 366 21.44 13.25 -18.05
CA PRO A 366 20.11 13.84 -18.16
C PRO A 366 19.20 13.27 -17.07
N LEU A 367 18.70 14.14 -16.17
CA LEU A 367 17.81 13.75 -15.09
C LEU A 367 16.70 12.82 -15.62
N PRO A 368 16.47 11.65 -14.99
CA PRO A 368 15.51 10.69 -15.50
C PRO A 368 14.15 11.34 -15.73
N ASN A 369 13.50 10.95 -16.84
CA ASN A 369 12.18 11.42 -17.19
C ASN A 369 11.19 10.95 -16.11
N PRO A 370 10.55 11.84 -15.34
CA PRO A 370 9.72 11.44 -14.21
C PRO A 370 8.62 10.44 -14.57
N ARG A 371 8.09 10.52 -15.80
CA ARG A 371 7.05 9.61 -16.28
C ARG A 371 7.47 8.15 -16.22
N ASP A 372 8.74 7.86 -16.43
CA ASP A 372 9.29 6.50 -16.39
C ASP A 372 9.57 6.06 -14.94
N GLU A 373 9.72 7.03 -14.03
CA GLU A 373 9.74 6.81 -12.58
C GLU A 373 8.34 6.69 -11.95
N GLN A 374 7.24 6.92 -12.67
CA GLN A 374 5.87 7.03 -12.09
C GLN A 374 5.49 5.83 -11.21
N CYS A 375 5.82 4.62 -11.66
CA CYS A 375 5.57 3.37 -10.92
C CYS A 375 6.83 2.81 -10.24
N SER A 376 7.88 3.62 -10.10
CA SER A 376 9.15 3.20 -9.49
C SER A 376 9.02 3.08 -7.98
N ARG A 377 9.51 1.95 -7.43
CA ARG A 377 9.67 1.75 -5.98
C ARG A 377 10.72 2.69 -5.36
N ALA A 378 11.47 3.43 -6.17
CA ALA A 378 12.46 4.42 -5.76
C ALA A 378 12.02 5.88 -6.00
N LEU A 379 10.78 6.12 -6.45
CA LEU A 379 10.26 7.47 -6.73
C LEU A 379 10.29 8.36 -5.48
N VAL A 380 11.10 9.43 -5.51
CA VAL A 380 11.14 10.49 -4.49
C VAL A 380 10.47 11.73 -5.05
N PHE A 381 9.50 12.33 -4.37
CA PHE A 381 8.92 13.60 -4.80
C PHE A 381 9.83 14.77 -4.43
N ASP A 382 9.93 15.77 -5.30
CA ASP A 382 10.63 17.04 -5.02
C ASP A 382 9.74 17.99 -4.19
N ALA A 383 8.42 17.84 -4.33
CA ALA A 383 7.40 18.46 -3.49
C ALA A 383 6.08 17.69 -3.65
N ALA A 384 5.15 17.91 -2.72
CA ALA A 384 3.75 17.50 -2.83
C ALA A 384 2.86 18.59 -2.23
N THR A 385 1.60 18.69 -2.63
CA THR A 385 0.58 19.52 -1.94
C THR A 385 -0.84 19.13 -2.38
N SER A 386 -1.84 19.52 -1.59
CA SER A 386 -3.22 19.67 -2.06
C SER A 386 -3.42 21.08 -2.64
N ILE A 387 -4.22 21.21 -3.71
CA ILE A 387 -4.68 22.49 -4.28
C ILE A 387 -6.17 22.33 -4.61
N ARG A 388 -7.04 22.96 -3.81
CA ARG A 388 -8.50 22.93 -3.92
C ARG A 388 -9.09 21.51 -3.97
N GLY A 389 -8.47 20.57 -3.25
CA GLY A 389 -8.89 19.17 -3.14
C GLY A 389 -8.27 18.22 -4.17
N ASP A 390 -7.49 18.72 -5.13
CA ASP A 390 -6.66 17.91 -6.02
C ASP A 390 -5.26 17.73 -5.42
N LEU A 391 -4.68 16.54 -5.51
CA LEU A 391 -3.31 16.28 -5.06
C LEU A 391 -2.31 16.48 -6.22
N TYR A 392 -1.24 17.23 -5.96
CA TYR A 392 -0.16 17.52 -6.91
C TYR A 392 1.15 16.98 -6.34
N PHE A 393 1.87 16.19 -7.14
CA PHE A 393 3.16 15.59 -6.80
C PHE A 393 4.20 16.00 -7.83
N PHE A 394 5.30 16.61 -7.40
CA PHE A 394 6.28 17.28 -8.26
C PHE A 394 7.57 16.47 -8.41
N LYS A 395 8.16 16.48 -9.62
CA LYS A 395 9.45 15.84 -9.93
C LYS A 395 10.12 16.46 -11.17
N ASN A 396 11.39 16.84 -11.09
CA ASN A 396 12.25 17.30 -12.18
C ASN A 396 11.61 18.39 -13.08
N GLY A 397 10.77 19.26 -12.51
CA GLY A 397 10.03 20.31 -13.23
C GLY A 397 8.73 19.88 -13.92
N TYR A 398 8.27 18.66 -13.62
CA TYR A 398 6.97 18.11 -13.95
C TYR A 398 6.12 17.93 -12.69
N TYR A 399 4.82 17.67 -12.88
CA TYR A 399 3.95 17.19 -11.81
C TYR A 399 2.92 16.18 -12.32
N TRP A 400 2.53 15.27 -11.44
CA TRP A 400 1.31 14.48 -11.52
C TRP A 400 0.19 15.16 -10.74
N ARG A 401 -1.02 15.21 -11.30
CA ARG A 401 -2.24 15.64 -10.61
C ARG A 401 -3.22 14.47 -10.52
N LYS A 402 -3.61 14.13 -9.29
CA LYS A 402 -4.71 13.23 -8.95
C LYS A 402 -5.92 14.07 -8.54
N SER A 403 -7.11 13.66 -8.96
CA SER A 403 -8.37 14.36 -8.68
C SER A 403 -9.49 13.35 -8.48
N THR A 404 -10.51 13.73 -7.73
CA THR A 404 -11.81 13.03 -7.73
C THR A 404 -12.70 13.43 -8.91
N SER A 405 -12.35 14.51 -9.63
CA SER A 405 -13.13 15.05 -10.75
C SER A 405 -12.84 14.39 -12.12
N PHE A 406 -11.85 13.50 -12.20
CA PHE A 406 -11.55 12.70 -13.39
C PHE A 406 -10.87 11.38 -13.00
N GLN A 407 -11.02 10.34 -13.81
CA GLN A 407 -10.32 9.07 -13.62
C GLN A 407 -8.89 9.12 -14.18
N GLY A 408 -7.98 8.38 -13.54
CA GLY A 408 -6.56 8.37 -13.88
C GLY A 408 -5.80 9.58 -13.31
N ILE A 409 -4.61 9.85 -13.87
CA ILE A 409 -3.69 10.87 -13.40
C ILE A 409 -3.17 11.71 -14.56
N HIS A 410 -3.13 13.02 -14.37
CA HIS A 410 -2.67 13.96 -15.38
C HIS A 410 -1.22 14.38 -15.13
N PHE A 411 -0.30 13.98 -16.01
CA PHE A 411 1.12 14.34 -15.96
C PHE A 411 1.44 15.51 -16.92
N THR A 412 2.12 16.56 -16.45
CA THR A 412 2.56 17.69 -17.30
C THR A 412 3.70 18.51 -16.67
N LYS A 413 4.23 19.51 -17.38
CA LYS A 413 5.27 20.42 -16.86
C LYS A 413 4.69 21.47 -15.90
N VAL A 414 5.45 21.83 -14.87
CA VAL A 414 5.12 22.92 -13.93
C VAL A 414 4.90 24.23 -14.70
N SER A 415 5.82 24.58 -15.60
CA SER A 415 5.78 25.81 -16.40
C SER A 415 4.59 25.90 -17.38
N THR A 416 3.99 24.77 -17.77
CA THR A 416 2.74 24.76 -18.56
C THR A 416 1.53 25.24 -17.76
N ARG A 417 1.53 25.03 -16.44
CA ARG A 417 0.46 25.47 -15.53
C ARG A 417 0.76 26.81 -14.87
N TRP A 418 2.03 27.07 -14.56
CA TRP A 418 2.50 28.26 -13.84
C TRP A 418 3.69 28.88 -14.59
N SER A 419 3.39 29.67 -15.63
CA SER A 419 4.41 30.26 -16.50
C SER A 419 5.46 31.06 -15.73
N GLY A 420 6.74 30.77 -15.96
CA GLY A 420 7.88 31.36 -15.25
C GLY A 420 8.15 30.78 -13.86
N ILE A 421 7.73 29.54 -13.59
CA ILE A 421 8.19 28.67 -12.50
C ILE A 421 8.58 27.34 -13.17
N ASN A 422 9.78 26.83 -12.90
CA ASN A 422 10.29 25.63 -13.59
C ASN A 422 10.29 24.40 -12.68
N TYR A 423 10.76 24.55 -11.45
CA TYR A 423 10.84 23.52 -10.42
C TYR A 423 10.06 23.95 -9.18
N VAL A 424 9.80 23.00 -8.28
CA VAL A 424 9.11 23.23 -7.00
C VAL A 424 9.77 22.35 -5.93
N ASP A 425 10.46 22.96 -4.98
CA ASP A 425 11.10 22.32 -3.82
C ASP A 425 10.14 22.12 -2.63
N ALA A 426 9.05 22.89 -2.58
CA ALA A 426 7.99 22.76 -1.59
C ALA A 426 6.73 23.48 -2.08
N ALA A 427 5.56 23.07 -1.61
CA ALA A 427 4.29 23.71 -1.92
C ALA A 427 3.28 23.60 -0.78
N PHE A 428 2.47 24.63 -0.54
CA PHE A 428 1.29 24.53 0.33
C PHE A 428 0.17 25.46 -0.14
N GLU A 429 -1.08 25.06 0.06
CA GLU A 429 -2.26 25.92 -0.09
C GLU A 429 -2.69 26.50 1.26
N VAL A 430 -3.21 27.73 1.26
CA VAL A 430 -4.00 28.30 2.36
C VAL A 430 -5.43 28.48 1.84
N PRO A 431 -6.33 27.47 2.01
CA PRO A 431 -7.61 27.43 1.30
C PRO A 431 -8.52 28.62 1.58
N GLN A 432 -8.49 29.16 2.79
CA GLN A 432 -9.29 30.32 3.21
C GLN A 432 -8.96 31.59 2.41
N ASN A 433 -7.79 31.65 1.80
CA ASN A 433 -7.32 32.80 1.03
C ASN A 433 -7.35 32.55 -0.50
N ASP A 434 -7.66 31.34 -0.98
CA ASP A 434 -7.42 30.91 -2.38
C ASP A 434 -5.97 31.20 -2.83
N VAL A 435 -4.97 30.88 -1.98
CA VAL A 435 -3.54 31.07 -2.32
C VAL A 435 -2.74 29.79 -2.15
N VAL A 436 -2.09 29.37 -3.23
CA VAL A 436 -0.99 28.40 -3.21
C VAL A 436 0.33 29.15 -3.15
N TYR A 437 1.24 28.65 -2.33
CA TYR A 437 2.65 29.05 -2.30
C TYR A 437 3.51 27.93 -2.87
N LEU A 438 4.31 28.25 -3.90
CA LEU A 438 5.32 27.35 -4.48
C LEU A 438 6.72 27.90 -4.17
N PHE A 439 7.69 27.04 -3.89
CA PHE A 439 9.07 27.39 -3.52
C PHE A 439 10.06 26.86 -4.57
N GLU A 440 11.08 27.63 -4.94
CA GLU A 440 12.19 27.23 -5.82
C GLU A 440 13.47 27.90 -5.30
N GLY A 441 14.37 27.12 -4.69
CA GLY A 441 15.57 27.62 -4.03
C GLY A 441 15.28 28.72 -2.99
N ARG A 442 15.96 29.87 -3.14
CA ARG A 442 15.88 31.01 -2.20
C ARG A 442 14.63 31.89 -2.36
N GLN A 443 13.66 31.47 -3.16
CA GLN A 443 12.46 32.27 -3.47
C GLN A 443 11.16 31.45 -3.50
N TYR A 444 10.04 32.16 -3.41
CA TYR A 444 8.69 31.57 -3.45
C TYR A 444 7.68 32.49 -4.15
N TRP A 445 6.58 31.93 -4.67
CA TRP A 445 5.48 32.65 -5.34
C TRP A 445 4.15 32.38 -4.66
N GLY A 446 3.38 33.44 -4.38
CA GLY A 446 1.94 33.32 -4.13
C GLY A 446 1.16 33.28 -5.45
N ILE A 447 0.22 32.35 -5.57
CA ILE A 447 -0.58 32.08 -6.78
C ILE A 447 -2.05 31.91 -6.38
N ARG A 448 -2.97 32.58 -7.09
CA ARG A 448 -4.41 32.38 -6.89
C ARG A 448 -4.83 30.99 -7.37
N ALA A 449 -5.37 30.16 -6.48
CA ALA A 449 -5.62 28.75 -6.79
C ALA A 449 -6.81 28.56 -7.76
N TYR A 450 -7.86 29.39 -7.67
CA TYR A 450 -8.94 29.44 -8.64
C TYR A 450 -8.47 30.03 -9.98
N ALA A 451 -7.91 31.24 -9.95
CA ALA A 451 -7.59 32.00 -11.16
C ALA A 451 -6.31 31.54 -11.87
N LYS A 452 -5.46 30.75 -11.21
CA LYS A 452 -4.16 30.22 -11.68
C LYS A 452 -3.11 31.30 -11.97
N THR A 453 -3.36 32.54 -11.54
CA THR A 453 -2.50 33.70 -11.77
C THR A 453 -1.52 33.92 -10.62
N LYS A 454 -0.28 34.30 -10.96
CA LYS A 454 0.72 34.76 -9.97
C LYS A 454 0.24 36.07 -9.35
N ILE A 455 0.37 36.20 -8.03
CA ILE A 455 0.01 37.41 -7.30
C ILE A 455 1.09 38.47 -7.56
N SER A 456 0.69 39.75 -7.65
CA SER A 456 1.65 40.85 -7.84
C SER A 456 2.63 40.96 -6.66
N GLY A 457 3.89 41.34 -6.95
CA GLY A 457 4.96 41.37 -5.96
C GLY A 457 5.52 39.99 -5.58
N TYR A 458 5.43 39.01 -6.49
CA TYR A 458 6.13 37.71 -6.41
C TYR A 458 6.98 37.47 -7.68
N PRO A 459 8.12 36.76 -7.62
CA PRO A 459 8.64 36.02 -6.46
C PRO A 459 9.11 36.91 -5.30
N LYS A 460 9.20 36.30 -4.12
CA LYS A 460 9.73 36.88 -2.89
C LYS A 460 10.84 36.01 -2.31
N SER A 461 11.77 36.58 -1.55
CA SER A 461 12.84 35.82 -0.89
C SER A 461 12.34 35.09 0.35
N LEU A 462 12.95 33.96 0.70
CA LEU A 462 12.64 33.23 1.95
C LEU A 462 12.81 34.10 3.21
N THR A 463 13.71 35.08 3.19
CA THR A 463 13.90 36.05 4.27
C THR A 463 12.68 36.93 4.51
N SER A 464 11.89 37.23 3.48
CA SER A 464 10.63 37.98 3.62
C SER A 464 9.45 37.14 4.12
N LEU A 465 9.61 35.80 4.17
CA LEU A 465 8.70 34.88 4.85
C LEU A 465 9.07 34.69 6.34
N GLY A 466 10.27 35.15 6.75
CA GLY A 466 10.78 35.01 8.12
C GLY A 466 11.79 33.87 8.32
N LEU A 467 12.27 33.22 7.25
CA LEU A 467 13.36 32.24 7.34
C LEU A 467 14.74 32.95 7.39
N PRO A 468 15.74 32.44 8.12
CA PRO A 468 17.06 33.07 8.19
C PRO A 468 17.82 32.94 6.85
N SER A 469 18.73 33.87 6.57
CA SER A 469 19.49 33.98 5.30
C SER A 469 20.43 32.80 5.01
N SER A 470 20.67 31.95 6.00
CA SER A 470 21.37 30.66 5.88
C SER A 470 20.54 29.59 5.14
N VAL A 471 19.21 29.71 5.11
CA VAL A 471 18.32 28.78 4.40
C VAL A 471 18.45 29.00 2.88
N SER A 472 18.98 27.99 2.19
CA SER A 472 19.18 28.00 0.73
C SER A 472 17.96 27.55 -0.06
N LYS A 473 17.14 26.64 0.52
CA LYS A 473 15.84 26.19 0.00
C LYS A 473 14.96 25.70 1.15
N VAL A 474 13.68 25.48 0.87
CA VAL A 474 12.77 24.69 1.72
C VAL A 474 12.81 23.23 1.23
N ASP A 475 12.67 22.25 2.13
CA ASP A 475 12.62 20.83 1.75
C ASP A 475 11.19 20.25 1.74
N ALA A 476 10.28 20.80 2.55
CA ALA A 476 8.85 20.52 2.45
C ALA A 476 8.03 21.63 3.11
N ALA A 477 6.75 21.74 2.76
CA ALA A 477 5.80 22.60 3.47
C ALA A 477 4.42 21.94 3.48
N VAL A 478 3.65 22.10 4.56
CA VAL A 478 2.27 21.61 4.64
C VAL A 478 1.42 22.53 5.49
N TYR A 479 0.22 22.88 4.99
CA TYR A 479 -0.80 23.59 5.75
C TYR A 479 -1.65 22.60 6.56
N VAL A 480 -1.99 22.98 7.79
CA VAL A 480 -2.70 22.12 8.75
C VAL A 480 -4.04 22.79 9.12
N PRO A 481 -5.17 22.39 8.49
CA PRO A 481 -6.45 23.07 8.66
C PRO A 481 -6.95 23.10 10.11
N THR A 482 -6.63 22.08 10.91
CA THR A 482 -7.05 21.96 12.32
C THR A 482 -6.35 22.93 13.28
N THR A 483 -5.22 23.53 12.87
CA THR A 483 -4.46 24.50 13.69
C THR A 483 -4.33 25.88 13.05
N GLY A 484 -4.65 25.99 11.75
CA GLY A 484 -4.43 27.20 10.96
C GLY A 484 -2.96 27.48 10.63
N LYS A 485 -2.05 26.57 10.95
CA LYS A 485 -0.60 26.73 10.79
C LYS A 485 -0.08 26.07 9.51
N THR A 486 1.04 26.58 9.02
CA THR A 486 1.86 25.90 8.02
C THR A 486 3.13 25.41 8.68
N PHE A 487 3.48 24.13 8.54
CA PHE A 487 4.78 23.62 8.92
C PHE A 487 5.72 23.65 7.71
N ILE A 488 6.87 24.28 7.88
CA ILE A 488 7.88 24.51 6.84
C ILE A 488 9.16 23.82 7.28
N PHE A 489 9.63 22.83 6.52
CA PHE A 489 10.74 21.94 6.87
C PHE A 489 12.01 22.31 6.11
N VAL A 490 13.14 22.32 6.82
CA VAL A 490 14.49 22.54 6.25
C VAL A 490 15.49 21.66 7.01
N ASN A 491 16.21 20.79 6.30
CA ASN A 491 17.11 19.78 6.87
C ASN A 491 16.41 18.94 7.96
N ASN A 492 16.89 19.02 9.21
CA ASN A 492 16.36 18.31 10.37
C ASN A 492 15.47 19.18 11.29
N GLN A 493 15.11 20.37 10.83
CA GLN A 493 14.33 21.36 11.57
C GLN A 493 13.05 21.74 10.83
N TYR A 494 12.09 22.28 11.57
CA TYR A 494 10.89 22.90 11.01
C TYR A 494 10.54 24.21 11.72
N TRP A 495 9.77 25.04 11.02
CA TRP A 495 9.16 26.28 11.49
C TRP A 495 7.64 26.15 11.43
N SER A 496 6.93 26.75 12.39
CA SER A 496 5.49 26.99 12.26
C SER A 496 5.26 28.41 11.77
N TYR A 497 4.48 28.56 10.70
CA TYR A 497 4.12 29.81 10.07
C TYR A 497 2.61 30.06 10.17
N ASP A 498 2.25 31.24 10.65
CA ASP A 498 0.88 31.71 10.78
C ASP A 498 0.48 32.51 9.55
N ALA A 499 -0.27 31.86 8.64
CA ALA A 499 -0.73 32.48 7.40
C ALA A 499 -1.78 33.58 7.60
N SER A 500 -2.38 33.71 8.79
CA SER A 500 -3.30 34.81 9.13
C SER A 500 -2.55 36.07 9.61
N ARG A 501 -1.40 35.89 10.28
CA ARG A 501 -0.52 36.97 10.76
C ARG A 501 0.62 37.32 9.81
N ASN A 502 0.81 36.53 8.75
CA ASN A 502 1.93 36.56 7.81
C ASN A 502 3.30 36.53 8.53
N GLN A 503 3.43 35.69 9.57
CA GLN A 503 4.59 35.66 10.47
C GLN A 503 4.90 34.24 10.95
N MET A 504 6.17 33.99 11.27
CA MET A 504 6.58 32.77 11.99
C MET A 504 6.09 32.82 13.45
N ASP A 505 5.70 31.66 14.00
CA ASP A 505 5.42 31.53 15.43
C ASP A 505 6.69 31.64 16.28
N PHE A 506 6.54 32.09 17.52
CA PHE A 506 7.64 32.16 18.48
C PHE A 506 8.12 30.77 18.90
N GLY A 507 9.42 30.64 19.19
CA GLY A 507 10.04 29.39 19.66
C GLY A 507 10.42 28.40 18.55
N TYR A 508 10.67 28.90 17.33
CA TYR A 508 11.11 28.14 16.16
C TYR A 508 12.46 28.65 15.61
N PRO A 509 13.28 27.80 14.95
CA PRO A 509 13.02 26.40 14.56
C PRO A 509 12.99 25.41 15.72
N ARG A 510 12.37 24.25 15.47
CA ARG A 510 12.35 23.06 16.35
C ARG A 510 12.78 21.82 15.57
N TYR A 511 13.28 20.80 16.24
CA TYR A 511 13.73 19.56 15.59
C TYR A 511 12.56 18.67 15.18
N ILE A 512 12.60 18.12 13.96
CA ILE A 512 11.56 17.24 13.43
C ILE A 512 11.36 16.02 14.33
N THR A 513 12.47 15.39 14.75
CA THR A 513 12.48 14.20 15.62
C THR A 513 11.87 14.42 17.00
N GLN A 514 11.75 15.66 17.48
CA GLN A 514 11.20 15.98 18.79
C GLN A 514 9.67 16.17 18.76
N ASP A 515 9.14 16.73 17.67
CA ASP A 515 7.71 17.05 17.56
C ASP A 515 6.92 16.13 16.61
N PHE A 516 7.61 15.42 15.73
CA PHE A 516 7.08 14.43 14.78
C PHE A 516 7.75 13.05 14.96
N PRO A 517 7.57 12.37 16.10
CA PRO A 517 8.16 11.05 16.32
C PRO A 517 7.68 10.03 15.27
N GLY A 518 8.59 9.17 14.81
CA GLY A 518 8.35 8.22 13.72
C GLY A 518 8.49 8.78 12.29
N VAL A 519 8.46 10.10 12.10
CA VAL A 519 8.68 10.72 10.77
C VAL A 519 10.16 10.71 10.37
N GLY A 520 11.06 10.68 11.35
CA GLY A 520 12.51 10.67 11.14
C GLY A 520 13.12 12.08 11.22
N SER A 521 14.28 12.25 10.59
CA SER A 521 15.11 13.46 10.67
C SER A 521 15.15 14.32 9.41
N LYS A 522 14.37 13.97 8.37
CA LYS A 522 14.23 14.74 7.13
C LYS A 522 12.88 14.47 6.47
N VAL A 523 12.27 15.49 5.88
CA VAL A 523 11.07 15.40 5.04
C VAL A 523 11.40 16.00 3.67
N ASP A 524 11.18 15.25 2.59
CA ASP A 524 11.44 15.63 1.19
C ASP A 524 10.21 16.17 0.46
N ALA A 525 9.01 15.89 0.97
CA ALA A 525 7.75 16.45 0.50
C ALA A 525 6.68 16.24 1.58
N ALA A 526 5.74 17.18 1.74
CA ALA A 526 4.66 17.06 2.72
C ALA A 526 3.32 17.56 2.16
N PHE A 527 2.21 16.89 2.50
CA PHE A 527 0.87 17.37 2.19
C PHE A 527 -0.16 16.93 3.24
N GLU A 528 -1.33 17.56 3.24
CA GLU A 528 -2.48 17.15 4.05
C GLU A 528 -3.53 16.51 3.12
N ASN A 529 -4.15 15.43 3.57
CA ASN A 529 -5.26 14.79 2.88
C ASN A 529 -6.18 14.04 3.87
N TYR A 530 -7.48 14.35 3.85
CA TYR A 530 -8.52 13.77 4.72
C TYR A 530 -8.19 13.79 6.24
N GLY A 531 -7.49 14.82 6.71
CA GLY A 531 -7.16 15.03 8.14
C GLY A 531 -5.82 14.43 8.58
N TYR A 532 -5.10 13.75 7.69
CA TYR A 532 -3.77 13.19 7.94
C TYR A 532 -2.69 14.02 7.25
N LEU A 533 -1.53 14.14 7.89
CA LEU A 533 -0.32 14.71 7.28
C LEU A 533 0.51 13.58 6.70
N TYR A 534 0.96 13.73 5.46
CA TYR A 534 1.76 12.74 4.75
C TYR A 534 3.16 13.29 4.54
N PHE A 535 4.15 12.67 5.18
CA PHE A 535 5.55 13.11 5.17
C PHE A 535 6.41 12.14 4.36
N SER A 536 6.90 12.59 3.21
CA SER A 536 7.78 11.80 2.33
C SER A 536 9.22 11.86 2.84
N SER A 537 9.91 10.72 2.85
CA SER A 537 11.32 10.62 3.24
C SER A 537 12.00 9.57 2.34
N GLY A 538 12.73 10.05 1.35
CA GLY A 538 13.03 9.28 0.14
C GLY A 538 11.74 8.76 -0.51
N PRO A 539 11.70 7.50 -0.97
CA PRO A 539 10.52 6.93 -1.62
C PRO A 539 9.44 6.42 -0.65
N ARG A 540 9.67 6.51 0.67
CA ARG A 540 8.65 6.24 1.70
C ARG A 540 7.81 7.47 2.00
N GLN A 541 6.62 7.24 2.52
CA GLN A 541 5.74 8.30 3.00
C GLN A 541 5.01 7.88 4.28
N SER A 542 5.30 8.56 5.39
CA SER A 542 4.63 8.32 6.67
C SER A 542 3.30 9.07 6.72
N GLU A 543 2.19 8.34 6.83
CA GLU A 543 0.88 8.90 7.17
C GLU A 543 0.85 9.17 8.67
N TYR A 544 0.58 10.41 9.06
CA TYR A 544 0.79 10.92 10.41
C TYR A 544 -0.43 11.65 10.93
N TYR A 545 -0.93 11.19 12.08
CA TYR A 545 -2.08 11.79 12.75
C TYR A 545 -1.60 12.78 13.82
N LEU A 546 -1.64 14.07 13.47
CA LEU A 546 -1.12 15.15 14.31
C LEU A 546 -1.71 15.22 15.73
N PRO A 547 -3.03 15.00 15.97
CA PRO A 547 -3.61 15.09 17.32
C PRO A 547 -3.04 14.09 18.33
N TYR A 548 -2.58 12.92 17.89
CA TYR A 548 -1.90 11.94 18.74
C TYR A 548 -0.37 11.94 18.56
N LYS A 549 0.17 12.87 17.76
CA LYS A 549 1.58 12.97 17.39
C LYS A 549 2.20 11.62 16.99
N ARG A 550 1.58 10.90 16.06
CA ARG A 550 1.98 9.52 15.72
C ARG A 550 1.87 9.20 14.24
N VAL A 551 2.85 8.44 13.72
CA VAL A 551 2.75 7.73 12.44
C VAL A 551 1.73 6.60 12.58
N MET A 552 0.72 6.61 11.70
CA MET A 552 -0.29 5.56 11.61
C MET A 552 0.26 4.36 10.82
N ARG A 553 0.89 4.65 9.66
CA ARG A 553 1.46 3.69 8.72
C ARG A 553 2.47 4.34 7.79
N VAL A 554 3.24 3.53 7.05
CA VAL A 554 4.23 4.02 6.09
C VAL A 554 3.98 3.40 4.71
N LEU A 555 3.73 4.28 3.74
CA LEU A 555 3.39 3.98 2.35
C LEU A 555 4.61 4.19 1.43
N LEU A 556 4.43 3.98 0.13
CA LEU A 556 5.40 4.29 -0.92
C LEU A 556 4.83 5.32 -1.88
N ASN A 557 5.65 6.30 -2.28
CA ASN A 557 5.22 7.49 -3.04
C ASN A 557 4.42 7.15 -4.32
N TYR A 558 4.82 6.11 -5.06
CA TYR A 558 4.14 5.68 -6.29
C TYR A 558 2.68 5.22 -6.09
N GLY A 559 2.29 4.86 -4.86
CA GLY A 559 0.92 4.40 -4.57
C GLY A 559 -0.14 5.47 -4.86
N TRP A 560 0.22 6.74 -4.65
CA TRP A 560 -0.62 7.88 -5.05
C TRP A 560 -0.81 7.96 -6.56
N LEU A 561 0.11 7.40 -7.34
CA LEU A 561 0.13 7.47 -8.80
C LEU A 561 -0.52 6.25 -9.49
N ASN A 562 -1.41 5.55 -8.78
CA ASN A 562 -2.22 4.42 -9.25
C ASN A 562 -1.37 3.29 -9.87
N CYS A 563 -0.21 3.02 -9.27
CA CYS A 563 0.73 1.98 -9.68
C CYS A 563 0.72 0.78 -8.70
N TYR A 564 -0.48 0.34 -8.32
CA TYR A 564 -0.72 -0.86 -7.51
C TYR A 564 -1.11 -2.03 -8.40
#